data_AF-A0A5D6Y734-F1
#
_entry.id   AF-A0A5D6Y734-F1
#
_cell.length_a   1.000
_cell.length_b   1.000
_cell.length_c   1.000
_cell.angle_alpha   90.00
_cell.angle_beta   90.00
_cell.angle_gamma   90.00
#
_symmetry.space_group_name_H-M   'P 1'
#
loop_
_entity.id
_entity.type
_entity.pdbx_description
1 polymer ?
#
loop_
_entity_poly.entity_id
_entity_poly.type
_entity_poly.pdbx_seq_one_letter_code
_entity_poly.pdbx_strand_id
1 'polypeptide(L)'
;VADAHGFIATPKSEFKSGASQSTWVAEFTSPWGGKKWTAADYAKAAPGKGFATLRSFLENRGPNCGNTLPNASPKPIPADKTVKFSRAMVHPGPCEIWLDDKRVYSENDCEAKFGKSVPTWNIDFSACKGKCMLRFYWLGLQDGGARWQSYKNCVPLKAGGARSMDDEDEVGADADAAEDTETEARAADDDDDQDASEDTDDSEERALNSTLSVNCKTKKSKRS
;
A
#
# COMPACT_ATOMS: atom_id res chain seq x y z
N VAL A 1 -11.23 -2.07 6.99
CA VAL A 1 -10.82 -0.67 7.28
C VAL A 1 -10.83 0.12 5.98
N ALA A 2 -11.34 1.35 5.96
CA ALA A 2 -11.38 2.16 4.74
C ALA A 2 -10.01 2.82 4.51
N ASP A 3 -9.28 2.35 3.49
CA ASP A 3 -7.92 2.78 3.15
C ASP A 3 -7.99 4.06 2.28
N ALA A 4 -8.00 5.23 2.94
CA ALA A 4 -8.55 6.47 2.39
C ALA A 4 -7.59 7.33 1.54
N HIS A 5 -6.28 7.09 1.58
CA HIS A 5 -5.28 8.08 1.14
C HIS A 5 -4.25 7.60 0.10
N GLY A 6 -4.17 6.29 -0.15
CA GLY A 6 -3.34 5.70 -1.20
C GLY A 6 -1.85 5.51 -0.88
N PHE A 7 -1.16 4.86 -1.82
CA PHE A 7 0.25 4.51 -1.77
C PHE A 7 0.82 4.29 -3.18
N ILE A 8 2.14 4.18 -3.33
CA ILE A 8 2.80 3.86 -4.61
C ILE A 8 2.50 2.39 -5.01
N ALA A 9 1.61 2.21 -5.98
CA ALA A 9 1.19 0.91 -6.52
C ALA A 9 2.14 0.39 -7.61
N THR A 10 2.74 1.28 -8.38
CA THR A 10 3.76 0.93 -9.40
C THR A 10 4.97 1.86 -9.24
N PRO A 11 6.19 1.34 -9.07
CA PRO A 11 6.53 -0.06 -8.77
C PRO A 11 5.92 -0.53 -7.43
N LYS A 12 5.65 -1.83 -7.28
CA LYS A 12 4.89 -2.35 -6.12
C LYS A 12 5.58 -2.06 -4.79
N SER A 13 4.96 -1.23 -3.96
CA SER A 13 5.34 -1.07 -2.54
C SER A 13 5.10 -2.37 -1.76
N GLU A 14 6.01 -2.69 -0.86
CA GLU A 14 5.85 -3.72 0.16
C GLU A 14 5.75 -3.08 1.55
N PHE A 15 4.91 -3.66 2.42
CA PHE A 15 4.53 -3.07 3.71
C PHE A 15 4.91 -3.98 4.86
N LYS A 16 5.13 -3.38 6.03
CA LYS A 16 5.30 -4.09 7.30
C LYS A 16 4.03 -4.91 7.58
N SER A 17 4.19 -6.12 8.11
CA SER A 17 3.06 -6.98 8.46
C SER A 17 2.09 -6.26 9.41
N GLY A 18 0.78 -6.37 9.13
CA GLY A 18 -0.28 -5.73 9.91
C GLY A 18 -0.41 -4.20 9.74
N ALA A 19 0.48 -3.52 9.01
CA ALA A 19 0.40 -2.07 8.81
C ALA A 19 -0.60 -1.71 7.70
N SER A 20 -1.36 -0.61 7.88
CA SER A 20 -2.18 -0.04 6.80
C SER A 20 -1.29 0.49 5.67
N GLN A 21 -1.79 0.35 4.45
CA GLN A 21 -1.09 0.77 3.24
C GLN A 21 -1.26 2.27 2.97
N SER A 22 -2.42 2.86 3.31
CA SER A 22 -2.67 4.30 3.11
C SER A 22 -2.60 5.21 4.33
N THR A 23 -2.63 4.73 5.58
CA THR A 23 -2.67 5.67 6.70
C THR A 23 -1.44 6.58 6.73
N TRP A 24 -1.65 7.81 7.18
CA TRP A 24 -0.56 8.74 7.47
C TRP A 24 0.41 8.14 8.49
N VAL A 25 1.65 8.62 8.47
CA VAL A 25 2.75 8.11 9.29
C VAL A 25 3.17 9.08 10.39
N ALA A 26 2.64 10.30 10.35
CA ALA A 26 2.61 11.27 11.43
C ALA A 26 1.46 12.26 11.20
N GLU A 27 0.83 12.70 12.28
CA GLU A 27 -0.20 13.74 12.29
C GLU A 27 0.19 14.83 13.29
N PHE A 28 0.01 16.08 12.88
CA PHE A 28 0.47 17.25 13.62
C PHE A 28 -0.34 18.50 13.20
N THR A 29 -0.20 19.60 13.94
CA THR A 29 -0.68 20.92 13.51
C THR A 29 0.47 21.70 12.85
N SER A 30 0.17 22.79 12.14
CA SER A 30 1.21 23.62 11.52
C SER A 30 2.27 24.03 12.56
N PRO A 31 3.57 23.72 12.34
CA PRO A 31 4.64 24.10 13.27
C PRO A 31 4.91 25.61 13.29
N TRP A 32 4.28 26.36 12.39
CA TRP A 32 4.34 27.82 12.30
C TRP A 32 3.08 28.47 12.90
N GLY A 33 2.18 27.67 13.47
CA GLY A 33 0.94 28.11 14.11
C GLY A 33 -0.06 28.79 13.17
N GLY A 34 -0.98 29.53 13.80
CA GLY A 34 -1.88 30.46 13.11
C GLY A 34 -3.05 29.79 12.37
N LYS A 35 -3.33 30.32 11.18
CA LYS A 35 -4.54 30.07 10.39
C LYS A 35 -4.69 28.64 9.88
N LYS A 36 -5.85 28.35 9.29
CA LYS A 36 -6.04 27.27 8.32
C LYS A 36 -5.09 27.45 7.12
N TRP A 37 -4.27 26.43 6.83
CA TRP A 37 -3.22 26.50 5.82
C TRP A 37 -3.65 25.91 4.47
N THR A 38 -3.44 26.64 3.38
CA THR A 38 -3.58 26.09 2.02
C THR A 38 -2.26 25.50 1.51
N ALA A 39 -2.33 24.70 0.44
CA ALA A 39 -1.16 24.20 -0.27
C ALA A 39 -0.26 25.36 -0.76
N ALA A 40 -0.87 26.42 -1.28
CA ALA A 40 -0.17 27.64 -1.71
C ALA A 40 0.50 28.39 -0.53
N ASP A 41 -0.13 28.42 0.65
CA ASP A 41 0.49 29.00 1.84
C ASP A 41 1.74 28.23 2.26
N TYR A 42 1.67 26.89 2.28
CA TYR A 42 2.83 26.05 2.56
C TYR A 42 3.95 26.31 1.54
N ALA A 43 3.64 26.25 0.24
CA ALA A 43 4.62 26.42 -0.83
C ALA A 43 5.33 27.78 -0.77
N LYS A 44 4.61 28.84 -0.38
CA LYS A 44 5.17 30.18 -0.16
C LYS A 44 6.01 30.28 1.11
N ALA A 45 5.60 29.64 2.21
CA ALA A 45 6.24 29.78 3.51
C ALA A 45 7.47 28.88 3.70
N ALA A 46 7.41 27.62 3.23
CA ALA A 46 8.39 26.59 3.55
C ALA A 46 9.85 26.97 3.21
N PRO A 47 10.18 27.58 2.05
CA PRO A 47 11.55 27.99 1.74
C PRO A 47 12.10 29.02 2.73
N GLY A 48 11.28 30.03 3.07
CA GLY A 48 11.61 31.05 4.08
C GLY A 48 11.62 30.54 5.54
N LYS A 49 11.28 29.26 5.74
CA LYS A 49 11.38 28.54 7.03
C LYS A 49 12.50 27.49 7.04
N GLY A 50 13.39 27.51 6.05
CA GLY A 50 14.55 26.61 5.94
C GLY A 50 14.28 25.30 5.20
N PHE A 51 13.08 25.11 4.66
CA PHE A 51 12.69 23.86 3.97
C PHE A 51 12.66 24.07 2.46
N ALA A 52 13.77 23.79 1.80
CA ALA A 52 13.90 23.88 0.34
C ALA A 52 13.09 22.78 -0.41
N THR A 53 12.73 21.70 0.28
CA THR A 53 12.00 20.54 -0.28
C THR A 53 11.00 19.97 0.72
N LEU A 54 9.97 19.30 0.21
CA LEU A 54 9.03 18.57 1.07
C LEU A 54 9.73 17.44 1.85
N ARG A 55 10.68 16.73 1.21
CA ARG A 55 11.52 15.74 1.91
C ARG A 55 12.18 16.31 3.15
N SER A 56 12.82 17.49 3.05
CA SER A 56 13.45 18.15 4.20
C SER A 56 12.45 18.57 5.28
N PHE A 57 11.24 18.98 4.89
CA PHE A 57 10.19 19.28 5.86
C PHE A 57 9.66 18.02 6.56
N LEU A 58 9.44 16.93 5.83
CA LEU A 58 8.84 15.72 6.38
C LEU A 58 9.83 14.80 7.08
N GLU A 59 11.15 14.99 6.97
CA GLU A 59 12.20 14.11 7.51
C GLU A 59 11.86 13.55 8.92
N ASN A 60 11.75 14.42 9.93
CA ASN A 60 11.45 14.04 11.31
C ASN A 60 9.95 13.85 11.64
N ARG A 61 9.08 13.75 10.62
CA ARG A 61 7.62 13.60 10.75
C ARG A 61 7.20 12.17 10.38
N GLY A 62 7.38 11.25 11.34
CA GLY A 62 7.13 9.82 11.18
C GLY A 62 8.26 9.08 10.45
N PRO A 63 8.26 7.72 10.41
CA PRO A 63 9.36 6.92 9.89
C PRO A 63 9.78 7.27 8.45
N ASN A 64 11.07 7.21 8.12
CA ASN A 64 11.60 7.62 6.81
C ASN A 64 10.95 6.94 5.59
N CYS A 65 10.48 5.70 5.75
CA CYS A 65 9.74 4.94 4.74
C CYS A 65 8.29 4.65 5.15
N GLY A 66 7.78 5.34 6.17
CA GLY A 66 6.43 5.13 6.66
C GLY A 66 6.17 3.68 7.07
N ASN A 67 5.11 3.10 6.49
CA ASN A 67 4.73 1.70 6.67
C ASN A 67 5.38 0.75 5.66
N THR A 68 6.07 1.27 4.64
CA THR A 68 6.78 0.45 3.65
C THR A 68 8.10 -0.14 4.17
N LEU A 69 8.53 -1.24 3.56
CA LEU A 69 9.76 -1.95 3.91
C LEU A 69 10.95 -1.43 3.07
N PRO A 70 11.92 -0.70 3.67
CA PRO A 70 13.10 -0.22 2.94
C PRO A 70 14.04 -1.34 2.46
N ASN A 71 13.92 -2.54 3.06
CA ASN A 71 14.77 -3.69 2.76
C ASN A 71 13.99 -4.80 2.00
N ALA A 72 12.85 -4.46 1.40
CA ALA A 72 12.09 -5.36 0.54
C ALA A 72 12.88 -5.77 -0.71
N SER A 73 12.49 -6.90 -1.31
CA SER A 73 13.06 -7.42 -2.55
C SER A 73 12.94 -6.41 -3.71
N PRO A 74 14.05 -5.86 -4.25
CA PRO A 74 14.01 -4.74 -5.17
C PRO A 74 13.20 -5.00 -6.45
N LYS A 75 12.33 -4.05 -6.80
CA LYS A 75 11.48 -4.12 -7.98
C LYS A 75 12.23 -3.66 -9.23
N PRO A 76 11.98 -4.26 -10.40
CA PRO A 76 12.52 -3.71 -11.64
C PRO A 76 11.97 -2.30 -11.87
N ILE A 77 12.80 -1.42 -12.42
CA ILE A 77 12.32 -0.15 -13.00
C ILE A 77 11.27 -0.48 -14.10
N PRO A 78 10.09 0.16 -14.12
CA PRO A 78 9.07 -0.09 -15.13
C PRO A 78 9.56 0.28 -16.54
N ALA A 79 9.25 -0.55 -17.52
CA ALA A 79 9.65 -0.34 -18.91
C ALA A 79 9.06 0.96 -19.51
N ASP A 80 7.81 1.28 -19.13
CA ASP A 80 7.11 2.52 -19.49
C ASP A 80 7.62 3.76 -18.72
N LYS A 81 8.56 3.59 -17.79
CA LYS A 81 9.10 4.62 -16.89
C LYS A 81 8.04 5.32 -16.05
N THR A 82 6.90 4.68 -15.80
CA THR A 82 5.83 5.26 -14.97
C THR A 82 6.01 4.95 -13.48
N VAL A 83 5.54 5.87 -12.66
CA VAL A 83 5.21 5.63 -11.25
C VAL A 83 3.71 5.88 -11.10
N LYS A 84 2.99 4.97 -10.45
CA LYS A 84 1.53 5.04 -10.28
C LYS A 84 1.17 4.99 -8.81
N PHE A 85 0.31 5.91 -8.38
CA PHE A 85 -0.32 5.85 -7.06
C PHE A 85 -1.51 4.86 -7.10
N SER A 86 -2.04 4.44 -5.95
CA SER A 86 -3.13 3.44 -5.90
C SER A 86 -4.53 4.02 -6.07
N ARG A 87 -4.71 5.34 -5.97
CA ARG A 87 -5.99 6.05 -6.07
C ARG A 87 -5.79 7.54 -6.34
N ALA A 88 -6.85 8.31 -6.57
CA ALA A 88 -6.78 9.78 -6.60
C ALA A 88 -6.29 10.36 -5.26
N MET A 89 -5.61 11.51 -5.30
CA MET A 89 -5.12 12.22 -4.11
C MET A 89 -6.17 13.21 -3.61
N VAL A 90 -6.65 13.02 -2.38
CA VAL A 90 -7.93 13.60 -1.90
C VAL A 90 -7.78 14.69 -0.82
N HIS A 91 -6.57 15.25 -0.63
CA HIS A 91 -6.33 16.37 0.29
C HIS A 91 -5.31 17.34 -0.30
N PRO A 92 -5.45 18.66 -0.05
CA PRO A 92 -4.60 19.62 -0.70
C PRO A 92 -3.21 19.59 -0.07
N GLY A 93 -2.19 19.90 -0.87
CA GLY A 93 -0.83 20.01 -0.39
C GLY A 93 0.22 19.35 -1.28
N PRO A 94 1.50 19.60 -0.98
CA PRO A 94 2.60 19.28 -1.87
C PRO A 94 2.93 17.79 -1.87
N CYS A 95 3.45 17.30 -2.98
CA CYS A 95 4.05 15.98 -3.07
C CYS A 95 5.34 15.97 -3.90
N GLU A 96 6.24 15.04 -3.59
CA GLU A 96 7.53 14.88 -4.27
C GLU A 96 7.83 13.40 -4.51
N ILE A 97 8.52 13.10 -5.62
CA ILE A 97 9.14 11.79 -5.88
C ILE A 97 10.64 11.99 -6.01
N TRP A 98 11.39 11.09 -5.38
CA TRP A 98 12.85 11.07 -5.35
C TRP A 98 13.36 9.69 -5.78
N LEU A 99 14.52 9.69 -6.43
CA LEU A 99 15.37 8.52 -6.63
C LEU A 99 16.68 8.77 -5.87
N ASP A 100 16.90 8.01 -4.81
CA ASP A 100 17.93 8.28 -3.80
C ASP A 100 17.90 9.74 -3.34
N ASP A 101 18.87 10.55 -3.75
CA ASP A 101 19.02 11.96 -3.38
C ASP A 101 18.72 12.95 -4.53
N LYS A 102 18.22 12.46 -5.68
CA LYS A 102 17.70 13.32 -6.76
C LYS A 102 16.18 13.42 -6.66
N ARG A 103 15.64 14.63 -6.49
CA ARG A 103 14.21 14.90 -6.70
C ARG A 103 13.92 14.82 -8.19
N VAL A 104 12.99 13.94 -8.57
CA VAL A 104 12.58 13.68 -9.97
C VAL A 104 11.17 14.18 -10.27
N TYR A 105 10.36 14.46 -9.24
CA TYR A 105 9.06 15.11 -9.37
C TYR A 105 8.79 15.99 -8.15
N SER A 106 8.05 17.09 -8.36
CA SER A 106 7.55 17.98 -7.31
C SER A 106 6.29 18.67 -7.82
N GLU A 107 5.28 18.80 -6.96
CA GLU A 107 4.08 19.59 -7.20
C GLU A 107 3.64 20.23 -5.87
N ASN A 108 3.12 21.45 -5.94
CA ASN A 108 2.75 22.25 -4.76
C ASN A 108 1.37 21.88 -4.22
N ASP A 109 0.46 21.43 -5.09
CA ASP A 109 -0.87 20.94 -4.72
C ASP A 109 -1.28 19.72 -5.55
N CYS A 110 -1.12 18.53 -4.95
CA CYS A 110 -1.33 17.27 -5.65
C CYS A 110 -2.81 16.82 -5.68
N GLU A 111 -3.70 17.36 -4.84
CA GLU A 111 -5.14 17.20 -5.05
C GLU A 111 -5.60 18.06 -6.23
N ALA A 112 -5.18 19.32 -6.31
CA ALA A 112 -5.54 20.17 -7.45
C ALA A 112 -5.13 19.56 -8.79
N LYS A 113 -4.00 18.82 -8.80
CA LYS A 113 -3.47 18.12 -9.99
C LYS A 113 -4.08 16.73 -10.23
N PHE A 114 -4.32 15.93 -9.18
CA PHE A 114 -4.66 14.50 -9.27
C PHE A 114 -5.87 14.07 -8.41
N GLY A 115 -6.74 14.99 -8.01
CA GLY A 115 -7.97 14.68 -7.25
C GLY A 115 -9.07 14.02 -8.10
N LYS A 116 -8.95 14.06 -9.43
CA LYS A 116 -9.94 13.54 -10.39
C LYS A 116 -9.53 12.24 -11.10
N SER A 117 -8.30 11.78 -10.91
CA SER A 117 -7.75 10.60 -11.58
C SER A 117 -6.62 10.00 -10.74
N VAL A 118 -6.27 8.73 -10.98
CA VAL A 118 -5.13 8.11 -10.31
C VAL A 118 -3.83 8.73 -10.84
N PRO A 119 -2.96 9.33 -9.99
CA PRO A 119 -1.69 9.86 -10.42
C PRO A 119 -0.85 8.81 -11.16
N THR A 120 -0.41 9.16 -12.35
CA THR A 120 0.60 8.45 -13.13
C THR A 120 1.66 9.48 -13.53
N TRP A 121 2.89 9.27 -13.06
CA TRP A 121 4.02 10.16 -13.29
C TRP A 121 5.02 9.49 -14.23
N ASN A 122 5.41 10.17 -15.30
CA ASN A 122 6.55 9.76 -16.12
C ASN A 122 7.83 10.21 -15.43
N ILE A 123 8.68 9.28 -15.01
CA ILE A 123 9.85 9.57 -14.17
C ILE A 123 11.15 9.29 -14.93
N ASP A 124 12.08 10.25 -14.86
CA ASP A 124 13.45 10.05 -15.32
C ASP A 124 14.24 9.19 -14.33
N PHE A 125 14.34 7.89 -14.63
CA PHE A 125 15.13 6.94 -13.86
C PHE A 125 16.65 6.99 -14.12
N SER A 126 17.18 7.96 -14.89
CA SER A 126 18.63 8.08 -15.19
C SER A 126 19.54 8.16 -13.96
N ALA A 127 19.02 8.61 -12.81
CA ALA A 127 19.75 8.65 -11.55
C ALA A 127 19.93 7.28 -10.89
N CYS A 128 19.10 6.30 -11.23
CA CYS A 128 19.11 4.96 -10.65
C CYS A 128 20.24 4.10 -11.25
N LYS A 129 21.44 4.19 -10.67
CA LYS A 129 22.62 3.43 -11.15
C LYS A 129 22.64 2.01 -10.58
N GLY A 130 21.88 1.11 -11.18
CA GLY A 130 21.87 -0.32 -10.85
C GLY A 130 20.91 -0.70 -9.72
N LYS A 131 21.03 -0.06 -8.55
CA LYS A 131 20.03 -0.10 -7.46
C LYS A 131 19.80 1.33 -6.95
N CYS A 132 18.56 1.65 -6.58
CA CYS A 132 18.20 2.92 -5.96
C CYS A 132 16.95 2.76 -5.10
N MET A 133 16.65 3.77 -4.28
CA MET A 133 15.40 3.88 -3.54
C MET A 133 14.48 4.89 -4.22
N LEU A 134 13.31 4.46 -4.71
CA LEU A 134 12.23 5.38 -4.97
C LEU A 134 11.61 5.80 -3.64
N ARG A 135 11.45 7.12 -3.43
CA ARG A 135 10.77 7.68 -2.26
C ARG A 135 9.64 8.60 -2.71
N PHE A 136 8.46 8.41 -2.15
CA PHE A 136 7.33 9.32 -2.31
C PHE A 136 7.04 10.03 -1.00
N TYR A 137 6.78 11.33 -1.09
CA TYR A 137 6.41 12.21 0.02
C TYR A 137 5.14 12.96 -0.34
N TRP A 138 4.18 13.03 0.57
CA TRP A 138 3.02 13.91 0.45
C TRP A 138 2.65 14.48 1.82
N LEU A 139 2.29 15.75 1.86
CA LEU A 139 1.71 16.43 3.02
C LEU A 139 0.24 16.72 2.70
N GLY A 140 -0.66 15.99 3.34
CA GLY A 140 -2.10 16.24 3.25
C GLY A 140 -2.56 17.26 4.29
N LEU A 141 -3.21 18.33 3.84
CA LEU A 141 -3.73 19.41 4.69
C LEU A 141 -5.22 19.17 5.02
N GLN A 142 -5.45 18.34 6.04
CA GLN A 142 -6.76 17.92 6.53
C GLN A 142 -7.59 19.08 7.13
N ASP A 143 -8.92 18.90 7.12
CA ASP A 143 -9.90 19.77 7.78
C ASP A 143 -9.79 21.26 7.39
N GLY A 144 -9.55 21.48 6.09
CA GLY A 144 -9.27 22.79 5.53
C GLY A 144 -7.94 23.38 5.99
N GLY A 145 -6.94 22.54 6.25
CA GLY A 145 -5.59 22.95 6.62
C GLY A 145 -5.35 23.21 8.11
N ALA A 146 -6.26 22.80 8.98
CA ALA A 146 -6.08 22.88 10.43
C ALA A 146 -5.18 21.74 10.97
N ARG A 147 -5.20 20.59 10.30
CA ARG A 147 -4.53 19.35 10.72
C ARG A 147 -3.70 18.80 9.56
N TRP A 148 -2.49 18.36 9.83
CA TRP A 148 -1.47 18.06 8.81
C TRP A 148 -1.07 16.60 8.94
N GLN A 149 -1.06 15.88 7.82
CA GLN A 149 -0.74 14.45 7.78
C GLN A 149 0.42 14.19 6.81
N SER A 150 1.46 13.51 7.31
CA SER A 150 2.60 13.08 6.51
C SER A 150 2.36 11.70 5.92
N TYR A 151 2.58 11.54 4.62
CA TYR A 151 2.57 10.27 3.91
C TYR A 151 3.95 10.03 3.29
N LYS A 152 4.46 8.81 3.48
CA LYS A 152 5.80 8.41 3.03
C LYS A 152 5.76 6.97 2.53
N ASN A 153 6.25 6.74 1.31
CA ASN A 153 6.50 5.38 0.81
C ASN A 153 7.94 5.28 0.28
N CYS A 154 8.49 4.08 0.38
CA CYS A 154 9.76 3.68 -0.20
C CYS A 154 9.55 2.43 -1.04
N VAL A 155 10.17 2.37 -2.21
CA VAL A 155 10.23 1.17 -3.03
C VAL A 155 11.68 0.95 -3.45
N PRO A 156 12.35 -0.11 -2.95
CA PRO A 156 13.69 -0.46 -3.42
C PRO A 156 13.60 -0.88 -4.88
N LEU A 157 14.45 -0.32 -5.73
CA LEU A 157 14.49 -0.57 -7.16
C LEU A 157 15.81 -1.20 -7.60
N LYS A 158 15.75 -1.95 -8.69
CA LYS A 158 16.89 -2.47 -9.45
C LYS A 158 16.73 -2.15 -10.94
N ALA A 159 17.87 -2.06 -11.63
CA ALA A 159 17.91 -2.01 -13.09
C ALA A 159 17.07 -3.15 -13.71
N GLY A 160 16.57 -2.89 -14.92
CA GLY A 160 15.43 -3.60 -15.51
C GLY A 160 15.52 -5.13 -15.50
N GLY A 161 14.37 -5.73 -15.23
CA GLY A 161 14.12 -7.17 -15.36
C GLY A 161 12.66 -7.45 -15.74
N ALA A 162 11.99 -6.46 -16.35
CA ALA A 162 10.63 -6.61 -16.86
C ALA A 162 10.68 -7.31 -18.22
N ARG A 163 10.68 -8.64 -18.19
CA ARG A 163 9.92 -9.39 -19.20
C ARG A 163 8.44 -9.19 -18.86
N SER A 164 7.59 -9.00 -19.86
CA SER A 164 6.14 -8.95 -19.65
C SER A 164 5.69 -10.26 -19.01
N MET A 165 4.81 -10.17 -18.01
CA MET A 165 4.08 -11.33 -17.49
C MET A 165 2.76 -11.41 -18.25
N ASP A 166 2.88 -11.79 -19.53
CA ASP A 166 1.79 -12.07 -20.46
C ASP A 166 2.26 -13.24 -21.37
N ASP A 167 2.52 -14.38 -20.75
CA ASP A 167 2.58 -15.69 -21.40
C ASP A 167 2.27 -16.73 -20.30
N GLU A 168 1.12 -17.39 -20.43
CA GLU A 168 0.76 -18.54 -19.61
C GLU A 168 1.44 -19.77 -20.24
N ASP A 169 2.37 -20.40 -19.51
CA ASP A 169 3.05 -21.64 -19.92
C ASP A 169 2.04 -22.79 -20.01
N GLU A 170 1.59 -23.14 -21.22
CA GLU A 170 0.93 -24.41 -21.52
C GLU A 170 1.44 -25.00 -22.86
N VAL A 171 2.46 -25.85 -22.74
CA VAL A 171 2.74 -27.11 -23.47
C VAL A 171 2.77 -27.13 -25.02
N GLY A 172 3.91 -27.59 -25.57
CA GLY A 172 4.01 -28.19 -26.90
C GLY A 172 5.42 -28.72 -27.26
N ALA A 173 5.59 -30.05 -27.30
CA ALA A 173 6.76 -30.76 -27.87
C ALA A 173 6.77 -30.67 -29.43
N ASP A 174 7.77 -31.08 -30.22
CA ASP A 174 8.91 -32.02 -30.06
C ASP A 174 10.19 -31.49 -30.79
N ALA A 175 11.30 -32.20 -31.11
CA ALA A 175 11.69 -33.62 -31.03
C ALA A 175 13.24 -33.81 -30.88
N ASP A 176 13.74 -35.00 -31.25
CA ASP A 176 15.12 -35.44 -31.54
C ASP A 176 16.20 -35.41 -30.42
N ALA A 177 16.98 -36.45 -30.13
CA ALA A 177 16.96 -37.91 -30.31
C ALA A 177 18.35 -38.41 -29.88
N ALA A 178 18.44 -39.43 -29.02
CA ALA A 178 19.59 -40.34 -28.93
C ALA A 178 19.22 -41.60 -28.12
N GLU A 179 19.50 -42.77 -28.69
CA GLU A 179 19.39 -44.10 -28.05
C GLU A 179 20.38 -44.30 -26.89
N ASP A 180 20.00 -45.13 -25.91
CA ASP A 180 20.73 -46.38 -25.61
C ASP A 180 19.78 -47.43 -24.96
N THR A 181 20.24 -48.68 -24.86
CA THR A 181 19.45 -49.92 -24.89
C THR A 181 19.41 -50.73 -23.58
N GLU A 182 18.25 -51.40 -23.36
CA GLU A 182 18.02 -52.64 -22.56
C GLU A 182 18.45 -52.66 -21.05
N THR A 183 17.99 -53.55 -20.16
CA THR A 183 17.39 -54.89 -20.27
C THR A 183 16.45 -55.20 -19.06
N GLU A 184 15.42 -56.03 -19.28
CA GLU A 184 14.63 -56.95 -18.39
C GLU A 184 14.65 -56.89 -16.83
N ALA A 185 13.62 -57.32 -16.07
CA ALA A 185 12.22 -57.70 -16.32
C ALA A 185 11.44 -57.92 -14.98
N ARG A 186 10.09 -57.94 -15.05
CA ARG A 186 9.07 -58.78 -14.34
C ARG A 186 9.26 -59.20 -12.86
N ALA A 187 8.22 -59.32 -12.01
CA ALA A 187 6.76 -59.10 -12.12
C ALA A 187 6.08 -59.19 -10.73
N ALA A 188 4.84 -58.70 -10.62
CA ALA A 188 3.72 -59.10 -9.72
C ALA A 188 3.97 -59.17 -8.18
N ASP A 189 2.99 -59.17 -7.27
CA ASP A 189 1.52 -59.25 -7.27
C ASP A 189 0.98 -58.12 -6.35
N ASP A 190 -0.17 -57.48 -6.60
CA ASP A 190 -1.51 -57.82 -6.08
C ASP A 190 -1.57 -58.03 -4.54
N ASP A 191 -2.30 -57.14 -3.84
CA ASP A 191 -3.37 -57.58 -2.90
C ASP A 191 -4.32 -56.43 -2.50
N ASP A 192 -5.56 -56.80 -2.25
CA ASP A 192 -6.68 -55.98 -1.75
C ASP A 192 -6.49 -55.62 -0.26
N ASP A 193 -7.18 -54.60 0.26
CA ASP A 193 -8.48 -54.84 0.92
C ASP A 193 -9.09 -53.52 1.45
N GLN A 194 -10.37 -53.61 1.76
CA GLN A 194 -11.22 -52.57 2.31
C GLN A 194 -11.05 -52.48 3.83
N ASP A 195 -11.40 -51.34 4.43
CA ASP A 195 -12.44 -51.41 5.46
C ASP A 195 -13.24 -50.10 5.53
N ALA A 196 -14.51 -50.24 5.88
CA ALA A 196 -15.43 -49.16 6.14
C ALA A 196 -15.86 -49.20 7.61
N SER A 197 -16.10 -48.05 8.21
CA SER A 197 -17.08 -47.96 9.29
C SER A 197 -17.66 -46.56 9.35
N GLU A 198 -18.94 -46.46 8.99
CA GLU A 198 -19.81 -45.44 9.54
C GLU A 198 -20.05 -45.76 11.02
N ASP A 199 -20.28 -44.75 11.85
CA ASP A 199 -21.19 -44.91 12.99
C ASP A 199 -21.95 -43.61 13.23
N THR A 200 -23.27 -43.73 13.33
CA THR A 200 -24.22 -42.68 13.73
C THR A 200 -24.14 -42.46 15.26
N ASP A 201 -24.71 -41.46 15.90
CA ASP A 201 -26.14 -41.17 16.09
C ASP A 201 -26.21 -39.83 16.89
N ASP A 202 -26.97 -38.82 16.44
CA ASP A 202 -28.32 -38.48 16.91
C ASP A 202 -28.41 -37.69 18.25
N SER A 203 -28.92 -36.45 18.13
CA SER A 203 -29.94 -35.79 18.97
C SER A 203 -29.73 -35.59 20.50
N GLU A 204 -30.40 -34.66 21.22
CA GLU A 204 -31.53 -33.78 20.90
C GLU A 204 -31.51 -32.47 21.75
N GLU A 205 -32.60 -31.67 21.61
CA GLU A 205 -33.10 -30.53 22.43
C GLU A 205 -32.88 -30.60 23.99
N ARG A 206 -33.06 -29.54 24.83
CA ARG A 206 -33.90 -28.31 24.75
C ARG A 206 -33.60 -27.23 25.83
N ALA A 207 -33.93 -25.98 25.48
CA ALA A 207 -34.66 -24.93 26.25
C ALA A 207 -34.38 -24.51 27.73
N LEU A 208 -34.07 -23.20 27.85
CA LEU A 208 -34.85 -22.12 28.52
C LEU A 208 -34.75 -21.77 30.03
N ASN A 209 -34.78 -20.43 30.24
CA ASN A 209 -35.22 -19.63 31.40
C ASN A 209 -34.34 -19.65 32.68
N SER A 210 -33.99 -18.51 33.29
CA SER A 210 -34.87 -17.42 33.79
C SER A 210 -34.04 -16.16 34.10
N THR A 211 -34.38 -14.93 33.66
CA THR A 211 -35.18 -13.89 34.37
C THR A 211 -34.70 -13.55 35.82
N LEU A 212 -34.63 -12.29 36.31
CA LEU A 212 -35.59 -11.16 36.20
C LEU A 212 -34.96 -9.75 36.42
N SER A 213 -35.57 -8.73 35.77
CA SER A 213 -35.95 -7.39 36.31
C SER A 213 -34.87 -6.42 36.86
N VAL A 214 -35.06 -5.09 36.89
CA VAL A 214 -36.27 -4.29 37.21
C VAL A 214 -36.42 -3.02 36.35
N ASN A 215 -37.65 -2.77 35.89
CA ASN A 215 -38.12 -1.49 35.34
C ASN A 215 -38.56 -0.54 36.47
N CYS A 216 -38.35 0.78 36.35
CA CYS A 216 -39.15 1.75 37.09
C CYS A 216 -39.50 2.98 36.24
N LYS A 217 -40.77 3.39 36.26
CA LYS A 217 -41.34 4.43 35.39
C LYS A 217 -42.54 5.10 36.08
N THR A 218 -42.47 6.41 36.36
CA THR A 218 -43.64 7.30 36.59
C THR A 218 -43.18 8.77 36.58
N LYS A 219 -43.55 9.56 35.55
CA LYS A 219 -44.72 10.45 35.47
C LYS A 219 -44.71 11.67 36.42
N LYS A 220 -44.70 12.88 35.83
CA LYS A 220 -45.59 13.98 36.23
C LYS A 220 -45.94 14.89 35.05
N SER A 221 -47.04 15.63 35.17
CA SER A 221 -47.72 16.40 34.12
C SER A 221 -47.96 17.83 34.60
N LYS A 222 -47.89 18.83 33.70
CA LYS A 222 -48.96 19.84 33.53
C LYS A 222 -48.73 20.78 32.33
N ARG A 223 -49.84 21.36 31.88
CA ARG A 223 -49.97 22.44 30.88
C ARG A 223 -49.33 23.75 31.37
N SER A 224 -48.88 24.57 30.43
CA SER A 224 -49.52 25.87 30.10
C SER A 224 -49.37 26.12 28.60
#